data_AF-A0A1W2BDZ8-F1
#
_entry.id   AF-A0A1W2BDZ8-F1
#
_cell.length_a   1.000
_cell.length_b   1.000
_cell.length_c   1.000
_cell.angle_alpha   90.00
_cell.angle_beta   90.00
_cell.angle_gamma   90.00
#
_symmetry.space_group_name_H-M   'P 1'
#
loop_
_entity.id
_entity.type
_entity.pdbx_description
1 polymer ?
#
loop_
_entity_poly.entity_id
_entity_poly.type
_entity_poly.pdbx_seq_one_letter_code
_entity_poly.pdbx_strand_id
1 'polypeptide(L)' 'MAYIDIDNDASKQISICEALDRVLNKGAVITGELTISVADIDLIYLSLQAVLTSVETARHMFDSQINDAVKEVK' A
#
# COMPACT_ATOMS: atom_id res chain seq x y z
N MET A 1 -4.19 39.97 -31.10
CA MET A 1 -3.68 38.59 -30.99
C MET A 1 -3.29 38.39 -29.54
N ALA A 2 -4.04 37.54 -28.82
CA ALA A 2 -3.89 37.34 -27.39
C ALA A 2 -2.62 36.54 -27.08
N TYR A 3 -1.82 37.03 -26.13
CA TYR A 3 -0.72 36.27 -25.55
C TYR A 3 -1.36 35.21 -24.66
N ILE A 4 -1.12 33.93 -24.96
CA ILE A 4 -1.63 32.82 -24.16
C ILE A 4 -0.76 32.74 -22.90
N ASP A 5 -1.40 32.89 -21.74
CA ASP A 5 -0.83 32.54 -20.46
C ASP A 5 -0.62 31.02 -20.43
N ILE A 6 0.64 30.61 -20.37
CA ILE A 6 1.00 29.20 -20.19
C ILE A 6 1.15 29.01 -18.68
N ASP A 7 0.02 28.80 -18.01
CA ASP A 7 -0.02 28.19 -16.68
C ASP A 7 0.64 26.80 -16.79
N ASN A 8 1.94 26.78 -16.52
CA ASN A 8 2.75 25.57 -16.46
C ASN A 8 2.52 24.87 -15.11
N ASP A 9 1.35 24.24 -14.96
CA ASP A 9 1.05 23.34 -13.83
C ASP A 9 1.48 21.87 -14.12
N ALA A 10 2.33 21.65 -15.12
CA ALA A 10 2.59 20.31 -15.64
C ALA A 10 3.66 19.50 -14.89
N SER A 11 4.20 20.01 -13.79
CA SER A 11 5.14 19.28 -12.93
C SER A 11 4.82 19.54 -11.47
N LYS A 12 3.68 19.02 -11.01
CA LYS A 12 3.33 18.91 -9.60
C LYS A 12 4.46 18.15 -8.90
N GLN A 13 5.35 18.89 -8.22
CA GLN A 13 6.40 18.30 -7.42
C GLN A 13 5.76 17.63 -6.21
N ILE A 14 5.42 16.35 -6.38
CA ILE A 14 4.86 15.55 -5.30
C ILE A 14 5.98 15.28 -4.31
N SER A 15 5.81 15.73 -3.07
CA SER A 15 6.73 15.39 -2.00
C SER A 15 6.67 13.88 -1.71
N ILE A 16 7.79 13.27 -1.29
CA ILE A 16 7.81 11.85 -0.88
C ILE A 16 6.75 11.57 0.18
N CYS A 17 6.53 12.52 1.09
CA CYS A 17 5.52 12.43 2.12
C CYS A 17 4.09 12.35 1.54
N GLU A 18 3.78 13.19 0.55
CA GLU A 18 2.46 13.21 -0.11
C GLU A 18 2.23 12.00 -1.02
N ALA A 19 3.30 11.49 -1.66
CA ALA A 19 3.25 10.22 -2.37
C ALA A 19 3.00 9.04 -1.42
N LEU A 20 3.73 8.98 -0.29
CA LEU A 20 3.56 7.95 0.73
C LEU A 20 2.18 8.01 1.37
N ASP A 21 1.70 9.21 1.75
CA ASP A 21 0.37 9.39 2.34
C ASP A 21 -0.73 8.88 1.40
N ARG A 22 -0.63 9.18 0.10
CA ARG A 22 -1.61 8.71 -0.89
C ARG A 22 -1.58 7.19 -1.08
N VAL A 23 -0.40 6.58 -1.05
CA VAL A 23 -0.20 5.13 -1.11
C VAL A 23 -0.80 4.46 0.15
N LEU A 24 -0.52 5.02 1.33
CA LEU A 24 -1.02 4.51 2.61
C LEU A 24 -2.55 4.68 2.75
N ASN A 25 -3.11 5.78 2.24
CA ASN A 25 -4.55 6.06 2.32
C ASN A 25 -5.38 5.31 1.26
N LYS A 26 -4.87 5.14 0.03
CA LYS A 26 -5.60 4.42 -1.04
C LYS A 26 -5.40 2.92 -1.03
N GLY A 27 -4.37 2.45 -0.35
CA GLY A 27 -3.94 1.07 -0.44
C GLY A 27 -2.95 0.90 -1.60
N ALA A 28 -1.81 0.26 -1.35
CA ALA A 28 -0.86 -0.10 -2.40
C ALA A 28 -0.47 -1.57 -2.28
N VAL A 29 -0.48 -2.28 -3.40
CA VAL A 29 -0.04 -3.67 -3.46
C VAL A 29 1.46 -3.68 -3.74
N ILE A 30 2.26 -4.12 -2.78
CA ILE A 30 3.68 -4.39 -2.94
C ILE A 30 3.83 -5.85 -3.39
N THR A 31 4.53 -6.06 -4.50
CA THR A 31 5.05 -7.37 -4.89
C THR A 31 6.55 -7.37 -4.69
N GLY A 32 7.07 -8.38 -3.99
CA GLY A 32 8.49 -8.55 -3.75
C GLY A 32 8.87 -10.02 -3.76
N GLU A 33 10.15 -10.27 -3.87
CA GLU A 33 10.73 -11.61 -3.80
C GLU A 33 11.80 -11.63 -2.71
N LEU A 34 11.82 -12.69 -1.93
CA LEU A 34 12.79 -12.90 -0.85
C LEU A 34 13.40 -14.28 -1.00
N THR A 35 14.73 -14.33 -1.11
CA THR A 35 15.50 -15.57 -1.06
C THR A 35 16.23 -15.65 0.27
N ILE A 36 16.07 -16.76 0.98
CA ILE A 36 16.82 -17.07 2.20
C ILE A 36 17.93 -18.05 1.84
N SER A 37 19.16 -17.57 1.98
CA SER A 37 20.37 -18.31 1.63
C SER A 37 21.18 -18.65 2.88
N VAL A 38 21.75 -19.85 2.92
CA VAL A 38 22.62 -20.31 4.02
C VAL A 38 23.88 -20.90 3.41
N ALA A 39 25.04 -20.43 3.87
CA ALA A 39 26.34 -20.88 3.39
C ALA A 39 26.47 -20.83 1.85
N ASP A 40 26.08 -19.71 1.25
CA ASP A 40 26.12 -19.47 -0.20
C ASP A 40 25.14 -20.32 -1.04
N ILE A 41 24.21 -21.03 -0.40
CA ILE A 41 23.18 -21.82 -1.07
C ILE A 41 21.82 -21.19 -0.83
N ASP A 42 21.06 -20.97 -1.90
CA ASP A 42 19.67 -20.53 -1.83
C ASP A 42 18.77 -21.69 -1.39
N LEU A 43 18.22 -21.64 -0.18
CA LEU A 43 17.38 -22.72 0.36
C LEU A 43 15.90 -22.48 0.11
N ILE A 44 15.46 -21.23 0.21
CA ILE A 44 14.04 -20.89 0.21
C ILE A 44 13.82 -19.66 -0.67
N TYR A 45 12.93 -19.79 -1.65
CA TYR A 45 12.46 -18.68 -2.47
C TYR A 45 11.00 -18.38 -2.12
N LEU A 46 10.69 -17.13 -1.82
CA LEU A 46 9.37 -16.65 -1.45
C LEU A 46 8.94 -15.52 -2.36
N SER A 47 7.78 -15.65 -2.99
CA SER A 47 7.09 -14.54 -3.64
C SER A 47 6.12 -13.91 -2.64
N LEU A 48 6.37 -12.64 -2.31
CA LEU A 48 5.62 -11.88 -1.32
C LEU A 48 4.68 -10.90 -2.03
N GLN A 49 3.40 -10.93 -1.68
CA GLN A 49 2.44 -9.90 -2.05
C GLN A 49 1.83 -9.33 -0.78
N ALA A 50 2.01 -8.03 -0.56
CA ALA A 50 1.54 -7.33 0.63
C ALA A 50 0.68 -6.13 0.22
N VAL A 51 -0.37 -5.85 0.99
CA VAL A 51 -1.18 -4.63 0.81
C VAL A 51 -0.79 -3.64 1.90
N LEU A 52 -0.15 -2.54 1.52
CA LEU A 52 0.03 -1.38 2.38
C LEU A 52 -1.28 -0.65 2.48
N THR A 53 -1.76 -0.40 3.69
CA THR A 53 -2.93 0.43 3.97
C THR A 53 -2.73 1.11 5.32
N SER A 54 -3.54 2.12 5.64
CA SER A 54 -3.52 2.74 6.96
C SER A 54 -3.76 1.68 8.06
N VAL A 55 -3.15 1.87 9.23
CA VAL A 55 -3.30 0.96 10.38
C VAL A 55 -4.77 0.83 10.80
N GLU A 56 -5.53 1.92 10.69
CA GLU A 56 -6.95 1.96 11.02
C GLU A 56 -7.77 1.10 10.05
N THR A 57 -7.52 1.23 8.74
CA THR A 57 -8.13 0.40 7.69
C THR A 57 -7.74 -1.08 7.84
N ALA A 58 -6.46 -1.36 8.13
CA ALA A 58 -5.99 -2.72 8.37
C ALA A 58 -6.72 -3.35 9.56
N ARG A 59 -6.84 -2.64 10.68
CA ARG A 59 -7.59 -3.10 11.86
C ARG A 59 -9.05 -3.37 11.51
N HIS A 60 -9.73 -2.49 10.79
CA HIS A 60 -11.13 -2.72 10.37
C HIS A 60 -11.30 -3.98 9.50
N MET A 61 -10.35 -4.27 8.61
CA MET A 61 -10.36 -5.48 7.78
C MET A 61 -10.19 -6.77 8.62
N PHE A 62 -9.36 -6.74 9.67
CA PHE A 62 -9.19 -7.89 10.57
C PHE A 62 -10.33 -8.02 11.60
N ASP A 63 -10.85 -6.90 12.10
CA ASP A 63 -11.86 -6.87 13.17
C ASP A 63 -13.25 -7.30 12.68
N SER A 64 -13.53 -7.16 11.37
CA SER A 64 -14.78 -7.66 10.77
C SER A 64 -14.93 -9.18 10.88
N GLN A 65 -13.83 -9.95 10.98
CA GLN A 65 -13.92 -11.41 11.14
C GLN A 65 -14.32 -11.86 12.56
N ILE A 66 -14.17 -11.02 13.59
CA ILE A 66 -14.55 -11.41 14.97
C ILE A 66 -16.00 -11.02 15.27
N ASN A 67 -16.51 -9.91 14.74
CA ASN A 67 -17.87 -9.44 15.05
C ASN A 67 -18.99 -10.14 14.25
N ASP A 68 -18.69 -10.79 13.12
CA ASP A 68 -19.69 -11.53 12.36
C ASP A 68 -20.13 -12.82 13.06
N ALA A 69 -19.23 -13.50 13.81
CA ALA A 69 -19.59 -14.68 14.60
C ALA A 69 -20.43 -14.35 15.86
N VAL A 70 -20.37 -13.11 16.37
CA VAL A 70 -21.11 -12.70 17.59
C VAL A 70 -22.54 -12.25 17.26
N LYS A 71 -22.85 -11.94 15.99
CA LYS A 71 -24.16 -11.40 15.59
C LYS A 71 -25.24 -12.45 15.32
N GLU A 72 -24.87 -13.72 15.21
CA GLU A 72 -25.80 -14.83 14.92
C GLU A 72 -26.48 -15.41 16.19
N VAL A 73 -26.11 -14.94 17.39
CA VAL A 73 -26.66 -15.42 18.67
C VAL A 73 -27.56 -14.36 19.33
N LYS A 74 -28.29 -13.56 18.55
CA LYS A 74 -29.29 -12.63 19.08
C LYS A 74 -30.65 -12.81 18.44
#